data_AF-A0A434V026-F1
#
_entry.id   AF-A0A434V026-F1
#
_cell.length_a   1.000
_cell.length_b   1.000
_cell.length_c   1.000
_cell.angle_alpha   90.00
_cell.angle_beta   90.00
_cell.angle_gamma   90.00
#
_symmetry.space_group_name_H-M   'P 1'
#
loop_
_entity.id
_entity.type
_entity.pdbx_description
1 polymer ?
#
loop_
_entity_poly.entity_id
_entity_poly.type
_entity_poly.pdbx_seq_one_letter_code
_entity_poly.pdbx_strand_id
1 'polypeptide(L)'
;MADRASKTAPKAVIIDVVLADGFSMLTTTLILEALRFVNLAHRRKAFDWVIKGIQSDAPRASNGFTIAAQRRFDSDADPAEIVVLNASY
;
A
#
# COMPACT_ATOMS: atom_id res chain seq x y z
N MET A 1 -24.47 -33.46 15.49
CA MET A 1 -24.65 -32.10 14.93
C MET A 1 -23.30 -31.43 14.95
N ALA A 2 -22.66 -31.27 13.79
CA ALA A 2 -21.33 -30.68 13.70
C ALA A 2 -21.45 -29.16 13.85
N ASP A 3 -20.72 -28.64 14.82
CA ASP A 3 -20.57 -27.23 15.12
C ASP A 3 -19.79 -26.57 13.97
N ARG A 4 -20.51 -26.06 12.96
CA ARG A 4 -19.93 -25.20 11.92
C ARG A 4 -19.70 -23.84 12.55
N ALA A 5 -18.60 -23.71 13.29
CA ALA A 5 -18.02 -22.42 13.60
C ALA A 5 -17.90 -21.64 12.28
N SER A 6 -18.71 -20.59 12.16
CA SER A 6 -18.65 -19.64 11.05
C SER A 6 -17.23 -19.08 11.01
N LYS A 7 -16.40 -19.62 10.12
CA LYS A 7 -15.03 -19.17 9.91
C LYS A 7 -15.15 -17.80 9.23
N THR A 8 -15.21 -16.74 10.03
CA THR A 8 -15.22 -15.37 9.53
C THR A 8 -14.03 -15.22 8.59
N ALA A 9 -14.28 -14.76 7.36
CA ALA A 9 -13.20 -14.55 6.41
C ALA A 9 -12.19 -13.57 7.04
N PRO A 10 -10.88 -13.90 7.07
CA PRO A 10 -9.90 -13.02 7.68
C PRO A 10 -9.90 -11.66 6.97
N LYS A 11 -9.92 -10.58 7.77
CA LYS A 11 -9.89 -9.19 7.31
C LYS A 11 -8.66 -8.96 6.42
N ALA A 12 -8.79 -8.06 5.44
CA ALA A 12 -7.64 -7.61 4.65
C ALA A 12 -6.67 -6.83 5.55
N VAL A 13 -5.37 -7.12 5.41
CA VAL A 13 -4.31 -6.36 6.06
C VAL A 13 -4.18 -5.01 5.35
N ILE A 14 -4.21 -3.92 6.11
CA ILE A 14 -4.10 -2.56 5.56
C ILE A 14 -2.64 -2.15 5.43
N ILE A 15 -2.26 -1.61 4.27
CA ILE A 15 -0.89 -1.19 3.95
C ILE A 15 -0.86 0.27 3.52
N ASP A 16 0.02 1.06 4.12
CA ASP A 16 0.35 2.39 3.62
C ASP A 16 1.59 2.32 2.74
N VAL A 17 1.47 2.74 1.48
CA VAL A 17 2.60 2.92 0.57
C VAL A 17 2.94 4.41 0.53
N VAL A 18 3.97 4.79 1.27
CA VAL A 18 4.36 6.19 1.47
C VAL A 18 5.47 6.55 0.47
N LEU A 19 5.24 7.60 -0.32
CA LEU A 19 6.13 8.07 -1.37
C LEU A 19 6.68 9.46 -1.02
N ALA A 20 8.01 9.56 -1.03
CA ALA A 20 8.71 10.83 -1.04
C ALA A 20 9.01 11.29 -2.47
N ASP A 21 9.18 12.58 -2.71
CA ASP A 21 9.80 13.04 -3.96
C ASP A 21 11.18 12.38 -4.15
N GLY A 22 11.49 12.00 -5.39
CA GLY A 22 12.66 11.21 -5.75
C GLY A 22 12.45 9.69 -5.67
N PHE A 23 11.29 9.19 -5.23
CA PHE A 23 11.07 7.74 -5.06
C PHE A 23 11.38 6.91 -6.32
N SER A 24 11.75 5.64 -6.11
CA SER A 24 11.94 4.67 -7.19
C SER A 24 10.59 4.19 -7.73
N MET A 25 10.24 4.58 -8.96
CA MET A 25 9.04 4.10 -9.65
C MET A 25 9.00 2.58 -9.72
N LEU A 26 10.14 1.95 -10.07
CA LEU A 26 10.25 0.51 -10.20
C LEU A 26 10.00 -0.21 -8.86
N THR A 27 10.51 0.34 -7.76
CA THR A 27 10.27 -0.24 -6.43
C THR A 27 8.78 -0.17 -6.08
N THR A 28 8.14 0.99 -6.30
CA THR A 28 6.70 1.15 -6.04
C THR A 28 5.86 0.18 -6.88
N THR A 29 6.15 0.04 -8.19
CA THR A 29 5.38 -0.86 -9.05
C THR A 29 5.56 -2.32 -8.64
N LEU A 30 6.78 -2.76 -8.30
CA LEU A 30 7.04 -4.13 -7.83
C LEU A 30 6.26 -4.46 -6.54
N ILE A 31 6.21 -3.53 -5.58
CA ILE A 31 5.44 -3.70 -4.34
C ILE A 31 3.96 -3.88 -4.67
N LEU A 32 3.39 -2.97 -5.46
CA LEU A 32 1.96 -3.00 -5.81
C LEU A 32 1.60 -4.28 -6.58
N GLU A 33 2.47 -4.73 -7.49
CA GLU A 33 2.27 -5.98 -8.22
C GLU A 33 2.35 -7.21 -7.30
N ALA A 34 3.28 -7.24 -6.34
CA ALA A 34 3.34 -8.32 -5.36
C ALA A 34 2.05 -8.40 -4.52
N LEU A 35 1.54 -7.26 -4.03
CA LEU A 35 0.28 -7.21 -3.28
C LEU A 35 -0.92 -7.67 -4.13
N ARG A 36 -0.97 -7.23 -5.39
CA ARG A 36 -1.99 -7.67 -6.36
C ARG A 36 -1.93 -9.17 -6.61
N PHE A 37 -0.73 -9.72 -6.79
CA PHE A 37 -0.54 -11.15 -7.04
C PHE A 37 -1.00 -12.00 -5.85
N VAL A 38 -0.69 -11.59 -4.62
CA VAL A 38 -1.17 -12.32 -3.44
C VAL A 38 -2.71 -12.27 -3.34
N ASN A 39 -3.32 -11.11 -3.58
CA ASN A 39 -4.77 -11.00 -3.63
C ASN A 39 -5.39 -11.95 -4.68
N LEU A 40 -4.77 -12.04 -5.86
CA LEU A 40 -5.19 -12.94 -6.93
C LEU A 40 -5.04 -14.42 -6.52
N ALA A 41 -3.89 -14.80 -5.98
CA ALA A 41 -3.57 -16.17 -5.60
C ALA A 41 -4.51 -16.71 -4.51
N HIS A 42 -4.86 -15.88 -3.53
CA HIS A 42 -5.79 -16.26 -2.47
C HIS A 42 -7.28 -16.14 -2.85
N ARG A 43 -7.60 -15.66 -4.07
CA ARG A 43 -8.97 -15.38 -4.54
C ARG A 43 -9.79 -14.55 -3.53
N ARG A 44 -9.12 -13.68 -2.79
CA ARG A 44 -9.71 -12.77 -1.79
C ARG A 44 -8.86 -11.51 -1.69
N LYS A 45 -9.42 -10.45 -1.11
CA LYS A 45 -8.65 -9.26 -0.74
C LYS A 45 -7.85 -9.55 0.55
N ALA A 46 -6.66 -10.13 0.41
CA ALA A 46 -5.76 -10.38 1.53
C ALA A 46 -5.07 -9.10 2.01
N PHE A 47 -4.79 -8.18 1.08
CA PHE A 47 -4.20 -6.87 1.32
C PHE A 47 -5.08 -5.76 0.73
N ASP A 48 -5.19 -4.67 1.47
CA ASP A 48 -5.67 -3.38 0.97
C ASP A 48 -4.55 -2.36 1.11
N TRP A 49 -4.48 -1.37 0.24
CA TRP A 49 -3.43 -0.36 0.33
C TRP A 49 -3.89 1.03 -0.06
N VAL A 50 -3.22 2.02 0.53
CA VAL A 50 -3.38 3.45 0.23
C VAL A 50 -2.02 4.03 -0.12
N ILE A 51 -1.94 4.72 -1.26
CA ILE A 51 -0.74 5.46 -1.65
C ILE A 51 -0.79 6.83 -0.96
N LYS A 52 0.23 7.14 -0.15
CA LYS A 52 0.37 8.39 0.58
C LYS A 52 1.57 9.19 0.08
N GLY A 53 1.42 10.50 -0.11
CA GLY A 53 2.52 11.39 -0.46
C GLY A 53 3.03 12.18 0.75
N ILE A 54 4.36 12.29 0.91
CA ILE A 54 4.97 13.07 2.00
C ILE A 54 4.91 14.57 1.69
N GLN A 55 5.53 14.98 0.58
CA GLN A 55 5.67 16.40 0.23
C GLN A 55 4.45 16.96 -0.50
N SER A 56 3.79 16.15 -1.32
CA SER A 56 2.69 16.58 -2.19
C SER A 56 1.68 15.45 -2.44
N ASP A 57 0.52 15.82 -3.00
CA ASP A 57 -0.50 14.86 -3.47
C ASP A 57 -0.12 14.21 -4.81
N ALA A 58 1.02 14.60 -5.40
CA ALA A 58 1.55 14.00 -6.62
C ALA A 58 3.07 13.86 -6.54
N PRO A 59 3.61 12.99 -5.66
CA PRO A 59 5.05 12.81 -5.52
C PRO A 59 5.71 12.49 -6.86
N ARG A 60 6.86 13.11 -7.10
CA ARG A 60 7.63 12.92 -8.34
C ARG A 60 8.67 11.83 -8.16
N ALA A 61 8.63 10.81 -8.98
CA ALA A 61 9.63 9.74 -9.02
C ALA A 61 10.98 10.22 -9.59
N SER A 62 12.05 9.47 -9.32
CA SER A 62 13.39 9.73 -9.85
C SER A 62 13.47 9.73 -11.39
N ASN A 63 12.55 9.04 -12.07
CA ASN A 63 12.45 9.03 -13.53
C ASN A 63 11.63 10.21 -14.11
N GLY A 64 11.23 11.16 -13.27
CA GLY A 64 10.54 12.39 -13.67
C GLY A 64 9.02 12.29 -13.74
N PHE A 65 8.43 11.10 -13.70
CA PHE A 65 6.97 10.89 -13.67
C PHE A 65 6.39 11.16 -12.28
N THR A 66 5.09 11.43 -12.19
CA THR A 66 4.38 11.59 -10.93
C THR A 66 3.36 10.47 -10.73
N ILE A 67 3.11 10.10 -9.48
CA ILE A 67 1.97 9.26 -9.09
C ILE A 67 1.03 10.11 -8.25
N ALA A 68 -0.26 10.11 -8.57
CA ALA A 68 -1.26 10.72 -7.72
C ALA A 68 -1.37 9.92 -6.41
N ALA A 69 -1.01 10.55 -5.29
CA ALA A 69 -1.28 10.01 -3.97
C ALA A 69 -2.79 10.09 -3.70
N GLN A 70 -3.31 9.07 -3.01
CA GLN A 70 -4.71 9.03 -2.63
C GLN A 70 -4.97 9.86 -1.36
N ARG A 71 -3.93 10.04 -0.54
CA ARG A 71 -3.95 10.86 0.68
C ARG A 71 -2.56 11.47 0.92
N ARG A 72 -2.52 12.51 1.75
CA ARG A 72 -1.26 13.00 2.30
C ARG A 72 -0.82 12.11 3.47
N PHE A 73 0.49 11.96 3.66
CA PHE A 73 1.03 11.35 4.86
C PHE A 73 0.77 12.27 6.06
N ASP A 74 0.27 11.68 7.14
CA ASP A 74 -0.02 12.34 8.41
C ASP A 74 0.61 11.49 9.52
N SER A 75 1.51 12.09 10.30
CA SER A 75 2.23 11.41 11.38
C SER A 75 1.34 11.12 12.58
N ASP A 76 0.23 11.85 12.71
CA ASP A 76 -0.67 11.78 13.86
C ASP A 76 -1.84 10.83 13.61
N ALA A 77 -1.99 10.35 12.37
CA ALA A 77 -2.97 9.34 12.00
C ALA A 77 -2.54 7.94 12.47
N ASP A 78 -3.50 7.10 12.86
CA ASP A 78 -3.24 5.70 13.19
C ASP A 78 -2.50 5.00 12.03
N PRO A 79 -1.35 4.36 12.30
CA PRO A 79 -0.57 3.72 11.26
C PRO A 79 -1.31 2.49 10.70
N ALA A 80 -1.14 2.24 9.40
CA ALA A 80 -1.52 0.97 8.81
C ALA A 80 -0.78 -0.21 9.46
N GLU A 81 -1.29 -1.43 9.28
CA GLU A 81 -0.65 -2.65 9.81
C GLU A 81 0.76 -2.86 9.22
N ILE A 82 0.98 -2.41 7.98
CA ILE A 82 2.28 -2.36 7.34
C ILE A 82 2.47 -0.99 6.70
N VAL A 83 3.64 -0.39 6.89
CA VAL A 83 4.04 0.86 6.23
C VAL A 83 5.25 0.58 5.35
N VAL A 84 5.15 0.92 4.07
CA VAL A 84 6.24 0.84 3.11
C VAL A 84 6.65 2.24 2.71
N LEU A 85 7.83 2.68 3.14
CA LEU A 85 8.40 3.96 2.77
C LEU A 85 9.34 3.79 1.57
N ASN A 86 8.98 4.40 0.44
CA ASN A 86 9.85 4.52 -0.71
C ASN A 86 10.36 5.96 -0.80
N ALA A 87 11.57 6.14 -0.26
CA ALA A 87 12.33 7.37 -0.36
C ALA A 87 13.69 7.03 -0.98
N SER A 88 14.16 7.88 -1.88
CA SER A 88 15.52 7.80 -2.44
C SER A 88 16.17 9.15 -2.20
N TYR A 89 17.34 9.13 -1.55
CA TYR A 89 18.17 10.30 -1.29
C TYR A 89 19.06 10.62 -2.48
#